data_AF-A0A259DRX2-F1
#
_entry.id   AF-A0A259DRX2-F1
#
_cell.length_a   1.000
_cell.length_b   1.000
_cell.length_c   1.000
_cell.angle_alpha   90.00
_cell.angle_beta   90.00
_cell.angle_gamma   90.00
#
_symmetry.space_group_name_H-M   'P 1'
#
loop_
_entity.id
_entity.type
_entity.pdbx_description
1 polymer ?
#
loop_
_entity_poly.entity_id
_entity_poly.type
_entity_poly.pdbx_seq_one_letter_code
_entity_poly.pdbx_strand_id
1 'polypeptide(L)'
;IDRAYFALTGGVERWLYRIVRKHGGHQRGGWSFDVPHLHLKSGALSPLKQFAFELRTIVRRQSLPGYHLSLEHSFGRERLIFKPIPVDPFVAAARRVGFPVEKLA
;
A
#
# COMPACT_ATOMS: atom_id res chain seq x y z
N ILE A 1 0.80 2.19 14.03
CA ILE A 1 1.03 2.39 12.57
C ILE A 1 2.52 2.13 12.33
N ASP A 2 2.91 1.52 11.22
CA ASP A 2 4.33 1.27 10.90
C ASP A 2 5.14 2.58 10.93
N ARG A 3 6.35 2.59 11.50
CA ARG A 3 7.18 3.80 11.57
C ARG A 3 7.52 4.36 10.18
N ALA A 4 7.70 3.49 9.19
CA ALA A 4 8.03 3.87 7.83
C ALA A 4 6.88 4.64 7.14
N TYR A 5 5.65 4.56 7.67
CA TYR A 5 4.54 5.41 7.23
C TYR A 5 4.86 6.90 7.34
N PHE A 6 5.58 7.31 8.40
CA PHE A 6 5.92 8.72 8.62
C PHE A 6 6.99 9.22 7.65
N ALA A 7 7.67 8.32 6.93
CA ALA A 7 8.61 8.67 5.87
C ALA A 7 7.91 8.94 4.52
N LEU A 8 6.61 8.64 4.39
CA LEU A 8 5.86 8.91 3.17
C LEU A 8 5.66 10.41 2.98
N THR A 9 6.09 10.94 1.83
CA THR A 9 6.15 12.39 1.58
C THR A 9 4.94 12.88 0.78
N GLY A 10 4.36 12.04 -0.08
CA GLY A 10 3.27 12.41 -0.98
C GLY A 10 1.87 12.36 -0.36
N GLY A 11 0.99 13.30 -0.77
CA GLY A 11 -0.42 13.30 -0.36
C GLY A 11 -1.18 12.05 -0.85
N VAL A 12 -1.08 11.74 -2.15
CA VAL A 12 -1.66 10.52 -2.76
C VAL A 12 -1.07 9.27 -2.13
N GLU A 13 0.24 9.24 -1.87
CA GLU A 13 0.92 8.10 -1.26
C GLU A 13 0.44 7.80 0.17
N ARG A 14 0.36 8.82 1.03
CA ARG A 14 -0.20 8.69 2.40
C ARG A 14 -1.67 8.28 2.37
N TRP A 15 -2.46 8.88 1.48
CA TRP A 15 -3.86 8.50 1.29
C TRP A 15 -3.99 7.04 0.84
N LEU A 16 -3.19 6.63 -0.15
CA LEU A 16 -3.21 5.28 -0.69
C LEU A 16 -2.85 4.26 0.39
N TYR A 17 -1.81 4.52 1.18
CA TYR A 17 -1.46 3.66 2.32
C TYR A 17 -2.64 3.47 3.28
N ARG A 18 -3.40 4.53 3.58
CA ARG A 18 -4.58 4.42 4.47
C ARG A 18 -5.67 3.54 3.87
N ILE A 19 -5.94 3.69 2.57
CA ILE A 19 -6.90 2.86 1.85
C ILE A 19 -6.44 1.40 1.82
N VAL A 20 -5.19 1.16 1.42
CA VAL A 20 -4.57 -0.17 1.37
C VAL A 20 -4.63 -0.82 2.74
N ARG A 21 -4.24 -0.13 3.81
CA ARG A 21 -4.30 -0.66 5.18
C ARG A 21 -5.72 -1.02 5.62
N LYS A 22 -6.72 -0.22 5.24
CA LYS A 22 -8.12 -0.50 5.58
C LYS A 22 -8.64 -1.76 4.90
N HIS A 23 -8.24 -2.03 3.66
CA HIS A 23 -8.80 -3.11 2.83
C HIS A 23 -7.92 -4.37 2.78
N GLY A 24 -6.59 -4.24 2.88
CA GLY A 24 -5.62 -5.31 2.71
C GLY A 24 -5.18 -5.97 4.01
N GLY A 25 -5.60 -5.46 5.17
CA GLY A 25 -5.17 -5.97 6.48
C GLY A 25 -5.79 -7.31 6.89
N HIS A 26 -6.84 -7.77 6.23
CA HIS A 26 -7.63 -8.94 6.66
C HIS A 26 -7.66 -10.09 5.66
N GLN A 27 -7.12 -9.92 4.44
CA GLN A 27 -7.24 -10.93 3.38
C GLN A 27 -5.86 -11.37 2.88
N ARG A 28 -5.55 -12.67 3.06
CA ARG A 28 -4.28 -13.27 2.63
C ARG A 28 -4.07 -13.21 1.11
N GLY A 29 -5.14 -13.20 0.32
CA GLY A 29 -5.08 -13.09 -1.15
C GLY A 29 -4.74 -11.69 -1.68
N GLY A 30 -4.72 -10.69 -0.79
CA GLY A 30 -4.67 -9.27 -1.18
C GLY A 30 -6.02 -8.71 -1.55
N TRP A 31 -6.01 -7.48 -2.05
CA TRP A 31 -7.20 -6.75 -2.49
C TRP A 31 -6.87 -5.96 -3.75
N SER A 32 -7.89 -5.47 -4.44
CA SER A 32 -7.70 -4.68 -5.65
C SER A 32 -8.73 -3.56 -5.83
N PHE A 33 -8.35 -2.52 -6.57
CA PHE A 33 -9.22 -1.43 -7.00
C PHE A 33 -8.89 -1.01 -8.43
N ASP A 34 -9.94 -0.73 -9.22
CA ASP A 34 -9.77 -0.07 -10.51
C ASP A 34 -9.15 1.32 -10.31
N VAL A 35 -8.18 1.71 -11.16
CA VAL A 35 -7.50 3.01 -11.05
C VAL A 35 -8.46 4.21 -11.15
N PRO A 36 -9.46 4.23 -12.05
CA PRO A 36 -10.48 5.29 -12.06
C PRO A 36 -11.27 5.39 -10.76
N HIS A 37 -11.55 4.25 -10.11
CA HIS A 37 -12.24 4.24 -8.81
C HIS A 37 -11.36 4.82 -7.70
N LEU A 38 -10.06 4.51 -7.70
CA LEU A 38 -9.11 5.13 -6.78
C LEU A 38 -9.00 6.64 -6.99
N HIS A 39 -8.96 7.10 -8.24
CA HIS A 39 -8.91 8.53 -8.56
C HIS A 39 -10.11 9.27 -7.96
N LEU A 40 -11.33 8.79 -8.19
CA LEU A 40 -12.53 9.35 -7.59
C LEU A 40 -12.48 9.35 -6.06
N LYS A 41 -12.06 8.24 -5.45
CA LYS A 41 -11.98 8.09 -3.98
C LYS A 41 -10.88 8.95 -3.35
N SER A 42 -9.86 9.33 -4.12
CA SER A 42 -8.74 10.13 -3.64
C SER A 42 -9.09 11.60 -3.48
N GLY A 43 -10.08 12.09 -4.22
CA GLY A 43 -10.34 13.54 -4.33
C GLY A 43 -9.19 14.31 -5.00
N ALA A 44 -8.27 13.64 -5.70
CA ALA A 44 -7.17 14.29 -6.38
C ALA A 44 -7.68 15.21 -7.49
N LEU A 45 -7.26 16.47 -7.46
CA LEU A 45 -7.61 17.48 -8.47
C LEU A 45 -6.87 17.28 -9.80
N SER A 46 -5.79 16.48 -9.80
CA SER A 46 -5.04 16.15 -11.00
C SER A 46 -5.90 15.34 -11.99
N PRO A 47 -5.69 15.50 -13.31
CA PRO A 47 -6.32 14.63 -14.31
C PRO A 47 -6.02 13.14 -14.06
N LEU A 48 -6.95 12.25 -14.43
CA LEU A 48 -6.80 10.80 -14.23
C LEU A 48 -5.47 10.26 -14.78
N LYS A 49 -5.00 10.77 -15.92
CA LYS A 49 -3.74 10.33 -16.55
C LYS A 49 -2.52 10.64 -15.67
N GLN A 50 -2.51 11.81 -15.04
CA GLN A 50 -1.46 12.23 -14.10
C GLN A 50 -1.54 11.40 -12.81
N PHE A 51 -2.74 11.21 -12.26
CA PHE A 51 -2.95 10.34 -11.10
C PHE A 51 -2.45 8.90 -11.35
N ALA A 52 -2.77 8.33 -12.52
CA ALA A 52 -2.30 7.00 -12.90
C ALA A 52 -0.76 6.94 -13.04
N PHE A 53 -0.13 8.02 -13.51
CA PHE A 53 1.33 8.13 -13.56
C PHE A 53 1.97 8.16 -12.16
N GLU A 54 1.40 8.93 -11.23
CA GLU A 54 1.83 8.94 -9.83
C GLU A 54 1.65 7.56 -9.18
N LEU A 55 0.52 6.90 -9.42
CA LEU A 55 0.25 5.56 -8.92
C LEU A 55 1.27 4.54 -9.44
N ARG A 56 1.60 4.58 -10.73
CA ARG A 56 2.67 3.75 -11.32
C ARG A 56 4.02 4.04 -10.69
N THR A 57 4.31 5.29 -10.35
CA THR A 57 5.56 5.66 -9.67
C THR A 57 5.63 5.06 -8.26
N ILE A 58 4.54 5.14 -7.50
CA ILE A 58 4.42 4.51 -6.17
C ILE A 58 4.59 2.99 -6.27
N VAL A 59 3.90 2.35 -7.22
CA VAL A 59 4.00 0.90 -7.47
C VAL A 59 5.43 0.52 -7.87
N ARG A 60 6.09 1.26 -8.76
CA ARG A 60 7.48 0.97 -9.14
C ARG A 60 8.46 1.12 -7.98
N ARG A 61 8.23 2.08 -7.09
CA ARG A 61 9.08 2.31 -5.90
C ARG A 61 8.78 1.37 -4.74
N GLN A 62 7.63 0.68 -4.76
CA GLN A 62 7.13 -0.15 -3.65
C GLN A 62 7.17 0.60 -2.32
N SER A 63 6.77 1.87 -2.33
CA SER A 63 6.98 2.76 -1.19
C SER A 63 6.00 2.56 -0.04
N LEU A 64 4.94 1.75 -0.21
CA LEU A 64 3.94 1.50 0.83
C LEU A 64 4.44 0.43 1.83
N PRO A 65 4.77 0.81 3.08
CA PRO A 65 5.37 -0.13 4.03
C PRO A 65 4.41 -1.27 4.38
N GLY A 66 4.92 -2.50 4.41
CA GLY A 66 4.14 -3.69 4.76
C GLY A 66 3.20 -4.20 3.67
N TYR A 67 3.25 -3.63 2.45
CA TYR A 67 2.45 -4.09 1.32
C TYR A 67 3.29 -4.21 0.06
N HIS A 68 3.03 -5.27 -0.71
CA HIS A 68 3.51 -5.38 -2.08
C HIS A 68 2.42 -4.92 -3.03
N LEU A 69 2.77 -4.04 -3.98
CA LEU A 69 1.83 -3.47 -4.94
C LEU A 69 2.10 -3.97 -6.36
N SER A 70 1.06 -4.15 -7.16
CA SER A 70 1.18 -4.38 -8.60
C SER A 70 0.06 -3.68 -9.36
N LEU A 71 0.27 -3.49 -10.66
CA LEU A 71 -0.77 -3.02 -11.57
C LEU A 71 -1.01 -4.09 -12.61
N GLU A 72 -2.27 -4.43 -12.82
CA GLU A 72 -2.72 -5.34 -13.87
C GLU A 72 -3.64 -4.61 -14.83
N HIS A 73 -3.57 -4.98 -16.11
CA HIS A 73 -4.43 -4.47 -17.16
C HIS A 73 -5.30 -5.61 -17.67
N SER A 74 -6.60 -5.53 -17.44
CA SER A 74 -7.56 -6.56 -17.84
C SER A 74 -8.81 -5.90 -18.39
N PHE A 75 -9.31 -6.40 -19.53
CA PHE A 75 -10.54 -5.90 -20.17
C PHE A 75 -10.57 -4.37 -20.37
N GLY A 76 -9.43 -3.77 -20.74
CA GLY A 76 -9.31 -2.33 -20.95
C GLY A 76 -9.31 -1.48 -19.68
N ARG A 77 -9.18 -2.10 -18.50
CA ARG A 77 -9.10 -1.41 -17.21
C ARG A 77 -7.80 -1.72 -16.50
N GLU A 78 -7.15 -0.67 -16.00
CA GLU A 78 -6.00 -0.79 -15.12
C GLU A 78 -6.48 -0.91 -13.66
N ARG A 79 -5.90 -1.85 -12.93
CA ARG A 79 -6.27 -2.19 -11.56
C ARG A 79 -5.03 -2.25 -10.68
N LEU A 80 -5.08 -1.53 -9.57
CA LEU A 80 -4.10 -1.68 -8.50
C LEU A 80 -4.44 -2.92 -7.69
N ILE A 81 -3.45 -3.77 -7.50
CA ILE A 81 -3.50 -4.93 -6.61
C ILE A 81 -2.49 -4.70 -5.50
N PHE A 82 -2.85 -5.09 -4.28
CA PHE A 82 -1.96 -5.00 -3.15
C PHE A 82 -2.13 -6.18 -2.21
N LYS A 83 -1.00 -6.69 -1.71
CA LYS A 83 -0.93 -7.85 -0.82
C LYS A 83 -0.15 -7.48 0.44
N PRO A 84 -0.62 -7.85 1.64
CA PRO A 84 0.17 -7.66 2.85
C PRO A 84 1.45 -8.50 2.74
N ILE A 85 2.59 -7.89 3.07
CA ILE A 85 3.85 -8.62 3.20
C ILE A 85 3.78 -9.37 4.54
N PRO A 86 3.94 -10.71 4.56
CA PRO A 86 3.92 -11.46 5.81
C PRO A 86 4.99 -10.92 6.76
N VAL A 87 4.57 -10.53 7.96
CA VAL A 87 5.51 -10.22 9.04
C VAL A 87 5.91 -11.54 9.66
N ASP A 88 7.21 -11.71 9.90
CA ASP A 88 7.73 -12.85 10.64
C ASP A 88 6.95 -13.02 11.97
N PRO A 89 6.41 -14.23 12.26
CA PRO A 89 5.60 -14.46 13.46
C PRO A 89 6.35 -14.16 14.77
N PHE A 90 7.65 -14.40 14.81
CA PHE A 90 8.49 -14.14 15.96
C PHE A 90 8.73 -12.64 16.13
N VAL A 91 8.95 -11.89 15.04
CA VAL A 91 8.98 -10.42 15.07
C VAL A 91 7.64 -9.84 15.53
N ALA A 92 6.52 -10.39 15.05
CA ALA A 92 5.18 -9.96 15.48
C ALA A 92 4.94 -10.24 16.97
N ALA A 93 5.39 -11.40 17.47
CA ALA A 93 5.31 -11.77 18.88
C ALA A 93 6.20 -10.89 19.76
N ALA A 94 7.46 -10.67 19.36
CA ALA A 94 8.42 -9.78 20.03
C ALA A 94 7.84 -8.37 20.21
N ARG A 95 7.24 -7.79 19.16
CA ARG A 95 6.54 -6.50 19.24
C ARG A 95 5.37 -6.51 20.22
N ARG A 96 4.63 -7.61 20.34
CA ARG A 96 3.48 -7.73 21.26
C ARG A 96 3.92 -7.75 22.73
N VAL A 97 5.08 -8.36 23.02
CA VAL A 97 5.61 -8.47 24.39
C VAL A 97 6.62 -7.37 24.74
N GLY A 98 6.78 -6.36 23.88
CA GLY A 98 7.70 -5.23 24.10
C GLY A 98 9.18 -5.60 23.95
N PHE A 99 9.50 -6.75 23.33
CA PHE A 99 10.87 -7.18 23.11
C PHE A 99 11.53 -6.37 21.98
N PRO A 100 12.77 -5.89 22.14
CA PRO A 100 13.46 -5.15 21.10
C PRO A 100 13.74 -6.04 19.89
N VAL A 101 13.04 -5.79 18.78
CA VAL A 101 13.18 -6.57 17.53
C VAL A 101 14.58 -6.46 16.92
N GLU A 102 15.28 -5.36 17.22
CA GLU A 102 16.64 -5.06 16.74
C GLU A 102 17.70 -6.00 17.32
N LYS A 103 17.35 -6.77 18.35
CA LYS A 103 18.21 -7.80 18.98
C LYS A 103 18.00 -9.20 18.40
N LEU A 104 17.19 -9.35 17.35
CA LEU A 104 16.84 -10.63 16.74
C LEU A 104 17.60 -10.92 15.44
N ALA A 105 18.56 -10.07 15.08
CA ALA A 105 19.39 -10.15 13.88
C ALA A 105 20.83 -10.53 14.22
#